data_AF-A0A9W4VQI3-F1
#
_entry.id   AF-A0A9W4VQI3-F1
#
_cell.length_a   1.000
_cell.length_b   1.000
_cell.length_c   1.000
_cell.angle_alpha   90.00
_cell.angle_beta   90.00
_cell.angle_gamma   90.00
#
_symmetry.space_group_name_H-M   'P 1'
#
loop_
_entity.id
_entity.type
_entity.pdbx_description
1 polymer ?
#
loop_
_entity_poly.entity_id
_entity_poly.type
_entity_poly.pdbx_seq_one_letter_code
_entity_poly.pdbx_strand_id
1 'polypeptide(L)'
;MTYLSLANINFFAILSSFIVICLVVTVLRLQVQYRAKQALQEELAKRDNFALGISYACQIAVIVFSVAYFFNDIKYHTVREQPLQSTLTISLIFVFIYFGQYIHRKWILYQFNEGEEILKQNICAALVDSGMLIANGILVLGLYHWVHPQGISDLLVVCSSFLLLQGMFALDSKFRESRFAKVNQGASLQQNFSLANTSIGIRYAGKTIGLALAIYAGLHSAPYHGAMIVENLFSVVLHCGLMWALLYAGSIALLSFSLPKVDIGLEVDHQDNIGIACIEFAVFVSIGYLLINTFSV
;
A
#
# COMPACT_ATOMS: atom_id res chain seq x y z
N MET A 1 -17.43 -4.75 -42.15
CA MET A 1 -16.80 -5.88 -41.45
C MET A 1 -15.60 -5.34 -40.67
N THR A 2 -15.78 -5.03 -39.40
CA THR A 2 -14.75 -4.45 -38.52
C THR A 2 -14.05 -5.56 -37.76
N TYR A 3 -13.04 -6.16 -38.40
CA TYR A 3 -12.11 -7.10 -37.76
C TYR A 3 -10.86 -6.37 -37.22
N LEU A 4 -11.04 -5.34 -36.40
CA LEU A 4 -10.04 -4.97 -35.38
C LEU A 4 -10.49 -5.69 -34.10
N SER A 5 -10.38 -7.01 -34.02
CA SER A 5 -9.18 -7.76 -33.61
C SER A 5 -8.57 -7.22 -32.30
N LEU A 6 -8.25 -8.14 -31.40
CA LEU A 6 -7.63 -7.97 -30.09
C LEU A 6 -6.32 -7.13 -30.05
N ALA A 7 -5.88 -6.54 -31.17
CA ALA A 7 -4.47 -6.46 -31.56
C ALA A 7 -3.88 -5.06 -31.84
N ASN A 8 -4.46 -3.92 -31.42
CA ASN A 8 -3.76 -2.62 -31.56
C ASN A 8 -3.84 -1.72 -30.31
N ILE A 9 -5.03 -1.59 -29.70
CA ILE A 9 -5.22 -0.70 -28.54
C ILE A 9 -4.49 -1.23 -27.30
N ASN A 10 -4.57 -2.54 -27.04
CA ASN A 10 -3.89 -3.18 -25.91
C ASN A 10 -2.36 -3.15 -26.06
N PHE A 11 -1.83 -3.36 -27.26
CA PHE A 11 -0.38 -3.27 -27.52
C PHE A 11 0.15 -1.85 -27.31
N PHE A 12 -0.60 -0.84 -27.74
CA PHE A 12 -0.21 0.54 -27.50
C PHE A 12 -0.21 0.88 -26.01
N ALA A 13 -1.27 0.53 -25.28
CA ALA A 13 -1.36 0.78 -23.83
C ALA A 13 -0.22 0.08 -23.07
N ILE A 14 0.11 -1.16 -23.43
CA ILE A 14 1.26 -1.89 -22.86
C ILE A 14 2.57 -1.16 -23.17
N LEU A 15 2.80 -0.76 -24.42
CA LEU A 15 4.04 -0.11 -24.83
C LEU A 15 4.21 1.27 -24.18
N SER A 16 3.16 2.09 -24.14
CA SER A 16 3.18 3.40 -23.50
C SER A 16 3.42 3.28 -22.00
N SER A 17 2.72 2.34 -21.35
CA SER A 17 2.93 2.02 -19.92
C SER A 17 4.37 1.59 -19.68
N PHE A 18 4.90 0.70 -20.52
CA PHE A 18 6.26 0.18 -20.36
C PHE A 18 7.32 1.27 -20.50
N ILE A 19 7.19 2.19 -21.46
CA ILE A 19 8.10 3.33 -21.62
C ILE A 19 8.09 4.21 -20.37
N VAL A 20 6.90 4.55 -19.86
CA VAL A 20 6.75 5.36 -18.64
C VAL A 20 7.36 4.62 -17.44
N ILE A 21 7.07 3.34 -17.28
CA ILE A 21 7.64 2.48 -16.22
C ILE A 21 9.17 2.51 -16.29
N CYS A 22 9.78 2.27 -17.46
CA CYS A 22 11.23 2.29 -17.63
C CYS A 22 11.85 3.64 -17.24
N LEU A 23 11.21 4.75 -17.61
CA LEU A 23 11.68 6.09 -17.26
C LEU A 23 11.60 6.32 -15.75
N VAL A 24 10.45 6.03 -15.12
CA VAL A 24 10.24 6.23 -13.69
C VAL A 24 11.15 5.31 -12.86
N VAL A 25 11.32 4.04 -13.26
CA VAL A 25 12.25 3.10 -12.60
C VAL A 25 13.70 3.56 -12.75
N THR A 26 14.08 4.16 -13.87
CA THR A 26 15.42 4.74 -14.04
C THR A 26 15.65 5.90 -13.07
N VAL A 27 14.67 6.78 -12.90
CA VAL A 27 14.71 7.86 -11.90
C VAL A 27 14.77 7.30 -10.49
N LEU A 28 13.95 6.30 -10.17
CA LEU A 28 13.97 5.60 -8.88
C LEU A 28 15.36 5.04 -8.57
N ARG A 29 15.98 4.34 -9.53
CA ARG A 29 17.33 3.79 -9.37
C ARG A 29 18.33 4.87 -8.97
N LEU A 30 18.30 6.02 -9.64
CA LEU A 30 19.20 7.15 -9.35
C LEU A 30 18.93 7.74 -7.95
N GLN A 31 17.67 7.86 -7.56
CA GLN A 31 17.28 8.33 -6.23
C GLN A 31 17.76 7.39 -5.11
N VAL A 32 17.62 6.08 -5.31
CA VAL A 32 18.07 5.07 -4.33
C VAL A 32 19.59 5.07 -4.21
N GLN A 33 20.32 5.15 -5.32
CA GLN A 33 21.78 5.31 -5.32
C GLN A 33 22.23 6.54 -4.53
N TYR A 34 21.56 7.68 -4.76
CA TYR A 34 21.85 8.91 -4.04
C TYR A 34 21.63 8.76 -2.53
N ARG A 35 20.52 8.13 -2.11
CA ARG A 35 20.20 7.90 -0.68
C ARG A 35 21.18 6.94 0.00
N ALA A 36 21.57 5.87 -0.69
CA ALA A 36 22.53 4.90 -0.19
C ALA A 36 23.97 5.46 -0.11
N LYS A 37 24.23 6.64 -0.71
CA LYS A 37 25.57 7.23 -0.89
C LYS A 37 26.57 6.28 -1.55
N GLN A 38 26.06 5.28 -2.27
CA GLN A 38 26.83 4.20 -2.90
C GLN A 38 26.09 3.75 -4.17
N ALA A 39 26.82 3.10 -5.07
CA ALA A 39 26.18 2.51 -6.23
C ALA A 39 25.27 1.35 -5.79
N LEU A 40 24.09 1.24 -6.41
CA LEU A 40 23.09 0.23 -6.06
C LEU A 40 23.65 -1.20 -6.24
N GLN A 41 24.53 -1.37 -7.23
CA GLN A 41 25.26 -2.62 -7.44
C GLN A 41 26.15 -2.97 -6.25
N GLU A 42 26.72 -2.00 -5.55
CA GLU A 42 27.57 -2.25 -4.39
C GLU A 42 26.75 -2.71 -3.19
N GLU A 43 25.64 -2.04 -2.91
CA GLU A 43 24.74 -2.45 -1.83
C GLU A 43 24.04 -3.78 -2.12
N LEU A 44 23.54 -4.01 -3.33
CA LEU A 44 22.80 -5.24 -3.65
C LEU A 44 23.70 -6.42 -3.99
N ALA A 45 24.74 -6.25 -4.83
CA ALA A 45 25.50 -7.37 -5.36
C ALA A 45 26.81 -7.65 -4.61
N LYS A 46 27.39 -6.65 -3.92
CA LYS A 46 28.63 -6.85 -3.15
C LYS A 46 28.36 -7.02 -1.65
N ARG A 47 27.50 -6.19 -1.08
CA ARG A 47 27.15 -6.22 0.35
C ARG A 47 25.98 -7.16 0.68
N ASP A 48 25.27 -7.62 -0.36
CA ASP A 48 24.14 -8.52 -0.23
C ASP A 48 23.05 -7.95 0.69
N ASN A 49 22.73 -6.66 0.53
CA ASN A 49 21.72 -6.00 1.33
C ASN A 49 20.30 -6.44 0.92
N PHE A 50 19.85 -7.56 1.47
CA PHE A 50 18.53 -8.16 1.20
C PHE A 50 17.39 -7.19 1.53
N ALA A 51 17.50 -6.44 2.63
CA ALA A 51 16.48 -5.49 3.06
C ALA A 51 16.29 -4.37 2.03
N LEU A 52 17.40 -3.82 1.52
CA LEU A 52 17.34 -2.84 0.43
C LEU A 52 16.76 -3.46 -0.83
N GLY A 53 17.10 -4.71 -1.14
CA GLY A 53 16.53 -5.46 -2.27
C GLY A 53 15.01 -5.59 -2.19
N ILE A 54 14.47 -5.99 -1.03
CA ILE A 54 13.02 -6.11 -0.78
C ILE A 54 12.33 -4.75 -0.95
N SER A 55 12.85 -3.70 -0.31
CA SER A 55 12.27 -2.34 -0.42
C SER A 55 12.33 -1.80 -1.85
N TYR A 56 13.42 -2.06 -2.59
CA TYR A 56 13.57 -1.63 -3.97
C TYR A 56 12.63 -2.38 -4.93
N ALA A 57 12.49 -3.71 -4.76
CA ALA A 57 11.55 -4.51 -5.53
C ALA A 57 10.10 -4.05 -5.31
N CYS A 58 9.73 -3.72 -4.08
CA CYS A 58 8.43 -3.15 -3.75
C CYS A 58 8.19 -1.81 -4.46
N GLN A 59 9.15 -0.89 -4.43
CA GLN A 59 9.04 0.40 -5.14
C GLN A 59 8.83 0.21 -6.65
N ILE A 60 9.53 -0.75 -7.27
CA ILE A 60 9.30 -1.11 -8.67
C ILE A 60 7.87 -1.63 -8.87
N ALA A 61 7.40 -2.54 -8.02
CA ALA A 61 6.05 -3.10 -8.12
C ALA A 61 4.98 -1.99 -8.07
N VAL A 62 5.10 -1.04 -7.13
CA VAL A 62 4.19 0.10 -7.01
C VAL A 62 4.19 0.98 -8.26
N ILE A 63 5.37 1.27 -8.82
CA ILE A 63 5.45 1.99 -10.10
C ILE A 63 4.71 1.22 -11.19
N VAL A 64 4.97 -0.08 -11.33
CA VAL A 64 4.39 -0.90 -12.39
C VAL A 64 2.87 -0.93 -12.30
N PHE A 65 2.30 -1.28 -11.13
CA PHE A 65 0.85 -1.39 -11.04
C PHE A 65 0.14 -0.03 -11.04
N SER A 66 0.75 1.04 -10.52
CA SER A 66 0.15 2.39 -10.61
C SER A 66 0.10 2.90 -12.03
N VAL A 67 1.17 2.71 -12.82
CA VAL A 67 1.17 3.09 -14.24
C VAL A 67 0.19 2.21 -15.02
N ALA A 68 0.23 0.89 -14.80
CA ALA A 68 -0.68 -0.03 -15.50
C ALA A 68 -2.16 0.28 -15.22
N TYR A 69 -2.51 0.58 -13.96
CA TYR A 69 -3.86 0.97 -13.59
C TYR A 69 -4.30 2.26 -14.30
N PHE A 70 -3.44 3.28 -14.25
CA PHE A 70 -3.71 4.57 -14.87
C PHE A 70 -3.95 4.48 -16.39
N PHE A 71 -3.12 3.71 -17.11
CA PHE A 71 -3.27 3.54 -18.56
C PHE A 71 -4.43 2.61 -18.95
N ASN A 72 -4.89 1.74 -18.04
CA ASN A 72 -6.09 0.94 -18.26
C ASN A 72 -7.38 1.77 -18.10
N ASP A 73 -7.39 2.71 -17.15
CA ASP A 73 -8.55 3.57 -16.87
C ASP A 73 -8.75 4.67 -17.92
N ILE A 74 -7.65 5.25 -18.44
CA ILE A 74 -7.73 6.34 -19.39
C ILE A 74 -7.88 5.85 -20.83
N LYS A 75 -8.90 6.36 -21.53
CA LYS A 75 -9.07 6.17 -22.98
C LYS A 75 -7.88 6.77 -23.74
N TYR A 76 -7.32 6.02 -24.69
CA TYR A 76 -6.20 6.46 -25.54
C TYR A 76 -6.37 7.88 -26.11
N HIS A 77 -7.60 8.21 -26.54
CA HIS A 77 -7.93 9.52 -27.08
C HIS A 77 -7.62 10.65 -26.09
N THR A 78 -7.96 10.47 -24.82
CA THR A 78 -7.73 11.46 -23.75
C THR A 78 -6.24 11.69 -23.50
N VAL A 79 -5.42 10.63 -23.51
CA VAL A 79 -3.95 10.79 -23.37
C VAL A 79 -3.36 11.59 -24.52
N ARG A 80 -3.88 11.39 -25.74
CA ARG A 80 -3.41 12.10 -26.93
C ARG A 80 -3.85 13.55 -26.98
N GLU A 81 -5.08 13.84 -26.57
CA GLU A 81 -5.66 15.18 -26.61
C GLU A 81 -5.23 16.06 -25.44
N GLN A 82 -5.00 15.46 -24.27
CA GLN A 82 -4.69 16.18 -23.03
C GLN A 82 -3.42 15.62 -22.34
N PRO A 83 -2.26 15.58 -23.03
CA PRO A 83 -1.06 14.93 -22.51
C PRO A 83 -0.53 15.58 -21.21
N LEU A 84 -0.71 16.90 -21.06
CA LEU A 84 -0.33 17.61 -19.84
C LEU A 84 -1.17 17.17 -18.64
N GLN A 85 -2.49 17.06 -18.81
CA GLN A 85 -3.39 16.62 -17.75
C GLN A 85 -3.07 15.18 -17.33
N SER A 86 -2.90 14.26 -18.29
CA SER A 86 -2.51 12.88 -17.99
C SER A 86 -1.18 12.79 -17.25
N THR A 87 -0.19 13.58 -17.66
CA THR A 87 1.13 13.64 -16.98
C THR A 87 1.02 14.20 -15.56
N LEU A 88 0.18 15.21 -15.35
CA LEU A 88 -0.07 15.76 -14.02
C LEU A 88 -0.79 14.75 -13.12
N THR A 89 -1.80 14.05 -13.62
CA THR A 89 -2.54 13.06 -12.84
C THR A 89 -1.64 11.91 -12.40
N ILE A 90 -0.83 11.33 -13.29
CA ILE A 90 0.09 10.26 -12.89
C ILE A 90 1.17 10.75 -11.92
N SER A 91 1.63 11.99 -12.08
CA SER A 91 2.56 12.61 -11.13
C SER A 91 1.92 12.79 -9.75
N LEU A 92 0.67 13.25 -9.70
CA LEU A 92 -0.09 13.37 -8.45
C LEU A 92 -0.27 12.01 -7.78
N ILE A 93 -0.62 10.96 -8.52
CA ILE A 93 -0.71 9.58 -7.97
C ILE A 93 0.58 9.23 -7.22
N PHE A 94 1.75 9.42 -7.83
CA PHE A 94 3.02 9.16 -7.15
C PHE A 94 3.25 10.08 -5.95
N VAL A 95 2.93 11.37 -6.06
CA VAL A 95 3.05 12.33 -4.95
C VAL A 95 2.24 11.86 -3.75
N PHE A 96 0.98 11.46 -3.93
CA PHE A 96 0.14 10.96 -2.85
C PHE A 96 0.66 9.66 -2.24
N ILE A 97 1.13 8.72 -3.07
CA ILE A 97 1.70 7.45 -2.59
C ILE A 97 2.91 7.71 -1.68
N TYR A 98 3.87 8.51 -2.16
CA TYR A 98 5.08 8.82 -1.40
C TYR A 98 4.82 9.76 -0.22
N PHE A 99 3.81 10.62 -0.30
CA PHE A 99 3.39 11.45 0.82
C PHE A 99 2.75 10.60 1.94
N GLY A 100 1.95 9.60 1.58
CA GLY A 100 1.45 8.60 2.53
C GLY A 100 2.59 7.82 3.19
N GLN A 101 3.60 7.44 2.41
CA GLN A 101 4.80 6.80 2.96
C GLN A 101 5.53 7.72 3.93
N TYR A 102 5.63 9.01 3.62
CA TYR A 102 6.23 10.00 4.50
C TYR A 102 5.45 10.13 5.82
N ILE A 103 4.12 10.20 5.77
CA ILE A 103 3.25 10.22 6.96
C ILE A 103 3.50 8.97 7.82
N HIS A 104 3.59 7.79 7.20
CA HIS A 104 3.85 6.55 7.93
C HIS A 104 5.18 6.59 8.68
N ARG A 105 6.28 6.90 7.99
CA ARG A 105 7.62 6.92 8.58
C ARG A 105 7.81 8.00 9.66
N LYS A 106 7.17 9.16 9.51
CA LYS A 106 7.37 10.30 10.43
C LYS A 106 6.33 10.42 11.53
N TRP A 107 5.10 10.00 11.27
CA TRP A 107 4.00 10.22 12.19
C TRP A 107 3.46 8.93 12.78
N ILE A 108 3.21 7.91 11.95
CA ILE A 108 2.66 6.63 12.44
C ILE A 108 3.74 5.87 13.22
N LEU A 109 4.91 5.68 12.61
CA LEU A 109 6.07 4.97 13.16
C LEU A 109 7.18 5.92 13.64
N TYR A 110 6.81 6.96 14.40
CA TYR A 110 7.74 8.01 14.82
C TYR A 110 8.94 7.56 15.68
N GLN A 111 8.91 6.35 16.27
CA GLN A 111 10.02 5.79 17.07
C GLN A 111 10.93 4.85 16.27
N PHE A 112 10.60 4.58 14.99
CA PHE A 112 11.28 3.61 14.16
C PHE A 112 11.72 4.26 12.84
N ASN A 113 13.03 4.26 12.58
CA ASN A 113 13.57 4.81 11.33
C ASN A 113 13.81 3.66 10.34
N GLU A 114 12.80 3.36 9.53
CA GLU A 114 12.83 2.27 8.56
C GLU A 114 14.00 2.43 7.59
N GLY A 115 14.27 3.66 7.14
CA GLY A 115 15.32 3.93 6.16
C GLY A 115 16.72 3.61 6.68
N GLU A 116 17.01 3.95 7.93
CA GLU A 116 18.29 3.60 8.57
C GLU A 116 18.40 2.10 8.81
N GLU A 117 17.32 1.46 9.25
CA GLU A 117 17.30 0.03 9.53
C GLU A 117 17.43 -0.82 8.25
N ILE A 118 16.85 -0.39 7.13
CA ILE A 118 17.04 -1.02 5.81
C ILE A 118 18.51 -0.95 5.38
N LEU A 119 19.20 0.16 5.63
CA LEU A 119 20.64 0.28 5.35
C LEU A 119 21.49 -0.62 6.27
N LYS A 120 20.96 -1.00 7.44
CA LYS A 120 21.55 -2.01 8.35
C LYS A 120 21.11 -3.44 8.02
N GLN A 121 20.52 -3.68 6.85
CA GLN A 121 20.07 -5.00 6.39
C GLN A 121 18.91 -5.60 7.21
N ASN A 122 18.13 -4.77 7.92
CA ASN A 122 16.98 -5.23 8.70
C ASN A 122 15.79 -5.59 7.79
N ILE A 123 15.52 -6.89 7.65
CA ILE A 123 14.43 -7.42 6.82
C ILE A 123 13.05 -7.00 7.36
N CYS A 124 12.89 -6.96 8.69
CA CYS A 124 11.64 -6.50 9.32
C CYS A 124 11.31 -5.07 8.89
N ALA A 125 12.30 -4.17 8.93
CA ALA A 125 12.16 -2.79 8.45
C ALA A 125 11.73 -2.73 6.98
N ALA A 126 12.36 -3.53 6.12
CA ALA A 126 12.02 -3.58 4.70
C ALA A 126 10.59 -4.07 4.46
N LEU A 127 10.12 -5.06 5.21
CA LEU A 127 8.76 -5.60 5.10
C LEU A 127 7.71 -4.61 5.59
N VAL A 128 7.94 -3.95 6.73
CA VAL A 128 7.07 -2.91 7.27
C VAL A 128 6.94 -1.74 6.30
N ASP A 129 8.08 -1.25 5.79
CA ASP A 129 8.14 -0.15 4.82
C ASP A 129 7.44 -0.53 3.50
N SER A 130 7.72 -1.73 2.99
CA SER A 130 7.14 -2.23 1.73
C SER A 130 5.65 -2.45 1.83
N GLY A 131 5.17 -3.02 2.94
CA GLY A 131 3.75 -3.25 3.17
C GLY A 131 2.94 -1.95 3.17
N MET A 132 3.48 -0.90 3.79
CA MET A 132 2.85 0.41 3.76
C MET A 132 2.92 1.07 2.37
N LEU A 133 4.03 0.92 1.64
CA LEU A 133 4.15 1.51 0.31
C LEU A 133 3.14 0.90 -0.68
N ILE A 134 2.97 -0.43 -0.65
CA ILE A 134 1.93 -1.13 -1.42
C ILE A 134 0.54 -0.66 -1.00
N ALA A 135 0.29 -0.57 0.31
CA ALA A 135 -0.98 -0.11 0.86
C ALA A 135 -1.34 1.31 0.41
N ASN A 136 -0.38 2.24 0.40
CA ASN A 136 -0.58 3.59 -0.13
C ASN A 136 -0.83 3.58 -1.64
N GLY A 137 -0.15 2.70 -2.39
CA GLY A 137 -0.45 2.48 -3.81
C GLY A 137 -1.90 2.07 -4.04
N ILE A 138 -2.39 1.07 -3.32
CA ILE A 138 -3.78 0.59 -3.40
C ILE A 138 -4.77 1.70 -3.01
N LEU A 139 -4.52 2.39 -1.89
CA LEU A 139 -5.38 3.47 -1.40
C LEU A 139 -5.52 4.59 -2.44
N VAL A 140 -4.40 5.06 -3.00
CA VAL A 140 -4.41 6.18 -3.94
C VAL A 140 -5.10 5.80 -5.24
N LEU A 141 -4.90 4.58 -5.73
CA LEU A 141 -5.63 4.09 -6.91
C LEU A 141 -7.13 3.94 -6.62
N GLY A 142 -7.51 3.49 -5.42
CA GLY A 142 -8.91 3.46 -4.99
C GLY A 142 -9.55 4.85 -4.95
N LEU A 143 -8.85 5.86 -4.44
CA LEU A 143 -9.34 7.25 -4.46
C LEU A 143 -9.44 7.80 -5.90
N TYR A 144 -8.44 7.51 -6.73
CA TYR A 144 -8.43 7.93 -8.12
C TYR A 144 -9.64 7.38 -8.89
N HIS A 145 -9.94 6.10 -8.72
CA HIS A 145 -11.08 5.45 -9.34
C HIS A 145 -12.42 5.90 -8.74
N TRP A 146 -12.48 6.10 -7.43
CA TRP A 146 -13.72 6.52 -6.79
C TRP A 146 -14.17 7.92 -7.22
N VAL A 147 -13.23 8.85 -7.40
CA VAL A 147 -13.55 10.27 -7.69
C VAL A 147 -13.43 10.64 -9.17
N HIS A 148 -12.54 9.98 -9.93
CA HIS A 148 -12.19 10.36 -11.32
C HIS A 148 -11.99 11.88 -11.50
N PRO A 149 -11.05 12.51 -10.76
CA PRO A 149 -10.99 13.97 -10.62
C PRO A 149 -10.80 14.70 -11.95
N GLN A 150 -11.69 15.64 -12.25
CA GLN A 150 -11.65 16.48 -13.46
C GLN A 150 -11.34 17.95 -13.15
N GLY A 151 -11.49 18.36 -11.89
CA GLY A 151 -11.25 19.75 -11.47
C GLY A 151 -10.68 19.90 -10.06
N ILE A 152 -10.50 21.16 -9.66
CA ILE A 152 -9.93 21.53 -8.34
C ILE A 152 -10.83 21.04 -7.21
N SER A 153 -12.15 21.13 -7.35
CA SER A 153 -13.10 20.67 -6.33
C SER A 153 -12.96 19.18 -6.04
N ASP A 154 -12.83 18.36 -7.10
CA ASP A 154 -12.63 16.92 -6.97
C ASP A 154 -11.27 16.61 -6.33
N LEU A 155 -10.24 17.38 -6.70
CA LEU A 155 -8.92 17.26 -6.08
C LEU A 155 -8.97 17.59 -4.59
N LEU A 156 -9.77 18.58 -4.16
CA LEU A 156 -9.97 18.87 -2.74
C LEU A 156 -10.64 17.69 -2.01
N VAL A 157 -11.64 17.05 -2.62
CA VAL A 157 -12.27 15.83 -2.07
C VAL A 157 -11.24 14.70 -1.94
N VAL A 158 -10.40 14.49 -2.96
CA VAL A 158 -9.33 13.48 -2.93
C VAL A 158 -8.33 13.80 -1.82
N CYS A 159 -7.87 15.05 -1.71
CA CYS A 159 -6.94 15.50 -0.66
C CYS A 159 -7.50 15.25 0.74
N SER A 160 -8.73 15.70 0.99
CA SER A 160 -9.36 15.56 2.31
C SER A 160 -9.62 14.09 2.66
N SER A 161 -10.12 13.30 1.71
CA SER A 161 -10.35 11.87 1.89
C SER A 161 -9.05 11.11 2.12
N PHE A 162 -7.98 11.46 1.38
CA PHE A 162 -6.66 10.89 1.57
C PHE A 162 -6.15 11.11 2.99
N LEU A 163 -6.17 12.36 3.49
CA LEU A 163 -5.72 12.65 4.86
C LEU A 163 -6.55 11.91 5.91
N LEU A 164 -7.86 11.80 5.70
CA LEU A 164 -8.74 11.04 6.57
C LEU A 164 -8.36 9.56 6.61
N LEU A 165 -8.12 8.94 5.45
CA LEU A 165 -7.72 7.54 5.35
C LEU A 165 -6.30 7.28 5.89
N GLN A 166 -5.38 8.24 5.76
CA GLN A 166 -4.10 8.17 6.48
C GLN A 166 -4.30 8.18 8.00
N GLY A 167 -5.29 8.93 8.48
CA GLY A 167 -5.76 8.86 9.86
C GLY A 167 -6.24 7.46 10.25
N MET A 168 -6.97 6.76 9.37
CA MET A 168 -7.37 5.37 9.60
C MET A 168 -6.17 4.41 9.69
N PHE A 169 -5.17 4.54 8.81
CA PHE A 169 -3.91 3.77 8.95
C PHE A 169 -3.20 4.06 10.28
N ALA A 170 -3.17 5.32 10.71
CA ALA A 170 -2.57 5.70 11.98
C ALA A 170 -3.31 5.06 13.16
N LEU A 171 -4.65 5.12 13.16
CA LEU A 171 -5.49 4.48 14.19
C LEU A 171 -5.29 2.97 14.21
N ASP A 172 -5.30 2.30 13.06
CA ASP A 172 -5.04 0.86 12.98
C ASP A 172 -3.67 0.48 13.52
N SER A 173 -2.63 1.24 13.16
CA SER A 173 -1.29 1.02 13.72
C SER A 173 -1.27 1.18 15.24
N LYS A 174 -1.98 2.16 15.81
CA LYS A 174 -2.06 2.36 17.26
C LYS A 174 -2.85 1.24 17.96
N PHE A 175 -3.90 0.71 17.34
CA PHE A 175 -4.58 -0.48 17.85
C PHE A 175 -3.64 -1.68 17.89
N ARG A 176 -2.85 -1.90 16.83
CA ARG A 176 -1.85 -2.99 16.78
C ARG A 176 -0.75 -2.80 17.84
N GLU A 177 -0.19 -1.60 17.98
CA GLU A 177 0.79 -1.28 19.03
C GLU A 177 0.24 -1.52 20.43
N SER A 178 -1.00 -1.08 20.71
CA SER A 178 -1.64 -1.28 22.01
C SER A 178 -1.87 -2.76 22.31
N ARG A 179 -2.33 -3.54 21.32
CA ARG A 179 -2.51 -4.98 21.45
C ARG A 179 -1.18 -5.69 21.69
N PHE A 180 -0.15 -5.34 20.93
CA PHE A 180 1.20 -5.90 21.10
C PHE A 180 1.73 -5.62 22.50
N ALA A 181 1.68 -4.37 22.97
CA ALA A 181 2.17 -4.00 24.31
C ALA A 181 1.42 -4.74 25.42
N LYS A 182 0.11 -4.95 25.29
CA LYS A 182 -0.70 -5.71 26.28
C LYS A 182 -0.26 -7.17 26.41
N VAL A 183 0.16 -7.79 25.32
CA VAL A 183 0.59 -9.20 25.31
C VAL A 183 2.07 -9.34 25.65
N ASN A 184 2.88 -8.32 25.35
CA ASN A 184 4.34 -8.33 25.47
C ASN A 184 4.86 -7.48 26.65
N GLN A 185 4.17 -7.48 27.80
CA GLN A 185 4.62 -6.83 29.05
C GLN A 185 4.95 -5.32 28.90
N GLY A 186 4.22 -4.61 28.04
CA GLY A 186 4.44 -3.18 27.78
C GLY A 186 5.52 -2.87 26.75
N ALA A 187 6.10 -3.88 26.10
CA ALA A 187 7.10 -3.66 25.05
C ALA A 187 6.54 -2.87 23.87
N SER A 188 7.36 -1.97 23.31
CA SER A 188 7.00 -1.21 22.10
C SER A 188 7.14 -2.07 20.86
N LEU A 189 6.08 -2.13 20.05
CA LEU A 189 6.11 -2.80 18.74
C LEU A 189 7.17 -2.17 17.83
N GLN A 190 7.30 -0.84 17.86
CA GLN A 190 8.24 -0.10 17.01
C GLN A 190 9.70 -0.42 17.36
N GLN A 191 10.00 -0.58 18.65
CA GLN A 191 11.33 -1.02 19.09
C GLN A 191 11.61 -2.47 18.70
N ASN A 192 10.59 -3.34 18.68
CA ASN A 192 10.74 -4.72 18.24
C ASN A 192 11.03 -4.83 16.73
N PHE A 193 10.55 -3.89 15.91
CA PHE A 193 10.97 -3.84 14.50
C PHE A 193 12.49 -3.63 14.37
N SER A 194 13.12 -2.85 15.27
CA SER A 194 14.57 -2.67 15.30
C SER A 194 15.35 -3.91 15.74
N LEU A 195 14.69 -4.91 16.34
CA LEU A 195 15.30 -6.19 16.73
C LEU A 195 15.32 -7.20 15.57
N ALA A 196 14.95 -6.79 14.36
CA ALA A 196 14.98 -7.61 13.14
C ALA A 196 14.16 -8.91 13.19
N ASN A 197 13.14 -8.99 14.08
CA ASN A 197 12.16 -10.07 14.07
C ASN A 197 11.35 -10.02 12.76
N THR A 198 11.62 -10.98 11.88
CA THR A 198 11.12 -10.94 10.49
C THR A 198 9.62 -11.25 10.44
N SER A 199 9.16 -12.18 11.27
CA SER A 199 7.76 -12.60 11.33
C SER A 199 6.82 -11.46 11.77
N ILE A 200 7.26 -10.59 12.71
CA ILE A 200 6.54 -9.37 13.07
C ILE A 200 6.40 -8.43 11.85
N GLY A 201 7.45 -8.31 11.04
CA GLY A 201 7.44 -7.50 9.82
C GLY A 201 6.46 -8.04 8.77
N ILE A 202 6.45 -9.36 8.54
CA ILE A 202 5.50 -10.04 7.65
C ILE A 202 4.06 -9.80 8.13
N ARG A 203 3.79 -10.02 9.41
CA ARG A 203 2.49 -9.76 10.03
C ARG A 203 2.04 -8.32 9.80
N TYR A 204 2.89 -7.34 10.06
CA TYR A 204 2.53 -5.93 9.91
C TYR A 204 2.24 -5.56 8.45
N ALA A 205 3.03 -6.09 7.51
CA ALA A 205 2.82 -5.90 6.08
C ALA A 205 1.47 -6.45 5.62
N GLY A 206 1.13 -7.69 6.00
CA GLY A 206 -0.15 -8.31 5.65
C GLY A 206 -1.35 -7.58 6.27
N LYS A 207 -1.19 -7.20 7.54
CA LYS A 207 -1.93 -6.14 8.27
C LYS A 207 -2.39 -5.00 7.39
N THR A 208 -1.38 -4.32 6.89
CA THR A 208 -1.50 -3.01 6.26
C THR A 208 -2.00 -3.12 4.82
N ILE A 209 -1.56 -4.14 4.07
CA ILE A 209 -2.06 -4.42 2.72
C ILE A 209 -3.53 -4.85 2.78
N GLY A 210 -3.90 -5.76 3.70
CA GLY A 210 -5.29 -6.18 3.89
C GLY A 210 -6.21 -5.00 4.20
N LEU A 211 -5.77 -4.08 5.06
CA LEU A 211 -6.51 -2.84 5.36
C LEU A 211 -6.66 -1.95 4.11
N ALA A 212 -5.62 -1.79 3.30
CA ALA A 212 -5.70 -1.02 2.07
C ALA A 212 -6.72 -1.62 1.08
N LEU A 213 -6.76 -2.94 0.94
CA LEU A 213 -7.75 -3.64 0.12
C LEU A 213 -9.18 -3.46 0.65
N ALA A 214 -9.36 -3.50 1.98
CA ALA A 214 -10.65 -3.22 2.61
C ALA A 214 -11.08 -1.76 2.41
N ILE A 215 -10.16 -0.79 2.52
CA ILE A 215 -10.42 0.62 2.21
C ILE A 215 -10.80 0.78 0.74
N TYR A 216 -10.11 0.10 -0.18
CA TYR A 216 -10.45 0.11 -1.60
C TYR A 216 -11.88 -0.37 -1.85
N ALA A 217 -12.29 -1.49 -1.24
CA ALA A 217 -13.67 -1.96 -1.29
C ALA A 217 -14.65 -0.95 -0.69
N GLY A 218 -14.27 -0.31 0.41
CA GLY A 218 -15.05 0.73 1.08
C GLY A 218 -15.32 1.92 0.16
N LEU A 219 -14.27 2.46 -0.47
CA LEU A 219 -14.36 3.55 -1.44
C LEU A 219 -15.28 3.20 -2.61
N HIS A 220 -15.15 2.00 -3.19
CA HIS A 220 -16.03 1.59 -4.29
C HIS A 220 -17.49 1.43 -3.88
N SER A 221 -17.76 1.02 -2.64
CA SER A 221 -19.13 0.93 -2.13
C SER A 221 -19.72 2.28 -1.73
N ALA A 222 -18.88 3.32 -1.59
CA ALA A 222 -19.26 4.62 -1.06
C ALA A 222 -19.87 5.50 -2.18
N PRO A 223 -21.08 6.08 -2.00
CA PRO A 223 -21.60 7.04 -2.95
C PRO A 223 -20.73 8.30 -3.03
N TYR A 224 -20.39 8.71 -4.26
CA TYR A 224 -19.71 9.97 -4.54
C TYR A 224 -20.72 11.09 -4.78
N HIS A 225 -20.56 12.20 -4.05
CA HIS A 225 -21.49 13.33 -4.02
C HIS A 225 -20.95 14.58 -4.73
N GLY A 226 -20.05 14.42 -5.72
CA GLY A 226 -19.47 15.55 -6.44
C GLY A 226 -18.60 16.43 -5.54
N ALA A 227 -18.75 17.75 -5.64
CA ALA A 227 -17.96 18.73 -4.88
C ALA A 227 -18.34 18.86 -3.39
N MET A 228 -19.30 18.07 -2.90
CA MET A 228 -19.80 18.12 -1.52
C MET A 228 -18.83 17.41 -0.56
N ILE A 229 -17.82 18.14 -0.06
CA ILE A 229 -16.71 17.57 0.73
C ILE A 229 -17.21 16.86 2.00
N VAL A 230 -18.16 17.44 2.74
CA VAL A 230 -18.61 16.88 4.03
C VAL A 230 -19.31 15.54 3.84
N GLU A 231 -20.19 15.46 2.86
CA GLU A 231 -20.96 14.28 2.48
C GLU A 231 -20.04 13.16 1.99
N ASN A 232 -19.06 13.51 1.16
CA ASN A 232 -18.02 12.58 0.72
C ASN A 232 -17.20 12.04 1.90
N LEU A 233 -16.73 12.90 2.81
CA LEU A 233 -15.96 12.46 3.98
C LEU A 233 -16.78 11.56 4.90
N PHE A 234 -18.06 11.89 5.13
CA PHE A 234 -18.96 11.03 5.91
C PHE A 234 -19.14 9.66 5.26
N SER A 235 -19.34 9.63 3.94
CA SER A 235 -19.45 8.38 3.19
C SER A 235 -18.17 7.54 3.27
N VAL A 236 -16.99 8.15 3.11
CA VAL A 236 -15.70 7.48 3.25
C VAL A 236 -15.54 6.87 4.64
N VAL A 237 -15.82 7.63 5.71
CA VAL A 237 -15.72 7.13 7.09
C VAL A 237 -16.62 5.92 7.31
N LEU A 238 -17.89 6.01 6.89
CA LEU A 238 -18.88 4.96 7.13
C LEU A 238 -18.52 3.68 6.37
N HIS A 239 -18.25 3.79 5.08
CA HIS A 239 -18.00 2.63 4.23
C HIS A 239 -16.63 2.02 4.47
N CYS A 240 -15.57 2.83 4.53
CA CYS A 240 -14.23 2.31 4.82
C CYS A 240 -14.12 1.80 6.26
N GLY A 241 -14.80 2.45 7.22
CA GLY A 241 -14.87 1.99 8.60
C GLY A 241 -15.59 0.65 8.73
N LEU A 242 -16.70 0.45 8.01
CA LEU A 242 -17.39 -0.85 7.96
C LEU A 242 -16.48 -1.93 7.35
N MET A 243 -15.79 -1.65 6.24
CA MET A 243 -14.88 -2.62 5.62
C MET A 243 -13.69 -2.95 6.52
N TRP A 244 -13.17 -1.97 7.26
CA TRP A 244 -12.13 -2.22 8.26
C TRP A 244 -12.62 -3.17 9.37
N ALA A 245 -13.84 -2.98 9.87
CA ALA A 245 -14.44 -3.88 10.86
C ALA A 245 -14.64 -5.31 10.30
N LEU A 246 -15.17 -5.42 9.08
CA LEU A 246 -15.37 -6.71 8.40
C LEU A 246 -14.05 -7.44 8.14
N LEU A 247 -13.00 -6.71 7.75
CA LEU A 247 -11.67 -7.27 7.55
C LEU A 247 -11.17 -7.98 8.82
N TYR A 248 -11.23 -7.31 9.96
CA TYR A 248 -10.77 -7.90 11.22
C TYR A 248 -11.67 -9.03 11.69
N ALA A 249 -12.99 -8.88 11.61
CA ALA A 249 -13.94 -9.93 11.99
C ALA A 249 -13.72 -11.20 11.14
N GLY A 250 -13.64 -11.05 9.82
CA GLY A 250 -13.40 -12.16 8.88
C GLY A 250 -12.04 -12.80 9.07
N SER A 251 -10.99 -12.00 9.29
CA SER A 251 -9.63 -12.52 9.50
C SER A 251 -9.51 -13.30 10.82
N ILE A 252 -10.11 -12.79 11.91
CA ILE A 252 -10.13 -13.50 13.20
C ILE A 252 -10.88 -14.83 13.08
N ALA A 253 -12.04 -14.83 12.41
CA ALA A 253 -12.80 -16.06 12.19
C ALA A 253 -11.98 -17.06 11.37
N LEU A 254 -11.41 -16.64 10.24
CA LEU A 254 -10.65 -17.53 9.34
C LEU A 254 -9.37 -18.07 10.00
N LEU A 255 -8.65 -17.25 10.78
CA LEU A 255 -7.49 -17.72 11.55
C LEU A 255 -7.87 -18.74 12.62
N SER A 256 -9.03 -18.57 13.27
CA SER A 256 -9.52 -19.53 14.27
C SER A 256 -9.80 -20.91 13.67
N PHE A 257 -10.20 -20.97 12.39
CA PHE A 257 -10.36 -22.23 11.66
C PHE A 257 -9.05 -22.78 11.07
N SER A 258 -8.17 -21.89 10.60
CA SER A 258 -6.94 -22.29 9.90
C SER A 258 -5.82 -22.71 10.85
N LEU A 259 -5.76 -22.12 12.04
CA LEU A 259 -4.73 -22.35 13.05
C LEU A 259 -5.38 -22.67 14.42
N PRO A 260 -6.17 -23.76 14.52
CA PRO A 260 -6.84 -24.10 15.75
C PRO A 260 -5.81 -24.42 16.84
N LYS A 261 -5.99 -23.84 18.03
CA LYS A 261 -5.14 -24.03 19.22
C LYS A 261 -3.70 -23.50 19.11
N VAL A 262 -3.40 -22.69 18.10
CA VAL A 262 -2.10 -22.01 17.96
C VAL A 262 -2.18 -20.63 18.59
N ASP A 263 -1.26 -20.33 19.51
CA ASP A 263 -1.10 -18.96 20.01
C ASP A 263 -0.26 -18.15 19.03
N ILE A 264 -0.95 -17.52 18.07
CA ILE A 264 -0.31 -16.72 17.02
C ILE A 264 0.50 -15.55 17.63
N GLY A 265 0.10 -15.03 18.80
CA GLY A 265 0.83 -13.99 19.52
C GLY A 265 2.20 -14.51 19.94
N LEU A 266 2.22 -15.60 20.70
CA LEU A 266 3.46 -16.24 21.17
C LEU A 266 4.39 -16.64 20.03
N GLU A 267 3.84 -17.31 19.01
CA GLU A 267 4.62 -17.88 17.91
C GLU A 267 5.32 -16.80 17.07
N VAL A 268 4.64 -15.70 16.78
CA VAL A 268 5.22 -14.63 15.94
C VAL A 268 6.00 -13.62 16.78
N ASP A 269 5.43 -13.15 17.90
CA ASP A 269 6.04 -12.07 18.67
C ASP A 269 7.30 -12.53 19.42
N HIS A 270 7.32 -13.79 19.91
CA HIS A 270 8.41 -14.30 20.74
C HIS A 270 9.30 -15.35 20.07
N GLN A 271 8.75 -16.18 19.17
CA GLN A 271 9.50 -17.29 18.57
C GLN A 271 9.96 -17.02 17.13
N ASP A 272 9.65 -15.83 16.60
CA ASP A 272 9.93 -15.41 15.22
C ASP A 272 9.43 -16.43 14.16
N ASN A 273 8.24 -17.02 14.38
CA ASN A 273 7.69 -18.04 13.49
C ASN A 273 7.17 -17.41 12.18
N ILE A 274 8.05 -17.36 11.18
CA ILE A 274 7.78 -16.85 9.83
C ILE A 274 6.61 -17.59 9.17
N GLY A 275 6.46 -18.89 9.39
CA GLY A 275 5.40 -19.70 8.77
C GLY A 275 4.01 -19.24 9.20
N ILE A 276 3.81 -19.02 10.50
CA ILE A 276 2.54 -18.52 11.05
C ILE A 276 2.29 -17.07 10.60
N ALA A 277 3.33 -16.23 10.58
CA ALA A 277 3.19 -14.87 10.09
C ALA A 277 2.78 -14.81 8.60
N CYS A 278 3.29 -15.71 7.75
CA CYS A 278 2.87 -15.84 6.36
C CYS A 278 1.40 -16.28 6.22
N ILE A 279 0.90 -17.17 7.09
CA ILE A 279 -0.52 -17.56 7.11
C ILE A 279 -1.37 -16.35 7.50
N GLU A 280 -0.98 -15.61 8.54
CA GLU A 280 -1.68 -14.39 8.95
C GLU A 280 -1.68 -13.33 7.84
N PHE A 281 -0.56 -13.14 7.15
CA PHE A 281 -0.46 -12.29 5.97
C PHE A 281 -1.47 -12.73 4.89
N ALA A 282 -1.47 -14.02 4.53
CA ALA A 282 -2.32 -14.56 3.48
C ALA A 282 -3.81 -14.40 3.83
N VAL A 283 -4.19 -14.62 5.10
CA VAL A 283 -5.57 -14.43 5.56
C VAL A 283 -6.02 -12.98 5.41
N PHE A 284 -5.26 -12.01 5.94
CA PHE A 284 -5.67 -10.60 5.88
C PHE A 284 -5.76 -10.09 4.43
N VAL A 285 -4.81 -10.46 3.57
CA VAL A 285 -4.85 -10.09 2.15
C VAL A 285 -6.03 -10.76 1.44
N SER A 286 -6.31 -12.03 1.73
CA SER A 286 -7.42 -12.77 1.09
C SER A 286 -8.79 -12.23 1.52
N ILE A 287 -8.97 -11.90 2.80
CA ILE A 287 -10.21 -11.27 3.26
C ILE A 287 -10.36 -9.87 2.66
N GLY A 288 -9.29 -9.07 2.60
CA GLY A 288 -9.32 -7.78 1.90
C GLY A 288 -9.75 -7.92 0.44
N TYR A 289 -9.18 -8.89 -0.29
CA TYR A 289 -9.57 -9.19 -1.67
C TYR A 289 -11.01 -9.72 -1.80
N LEU A 290 -11.48 -10.53 -0.84
CA LEU A 290 -12.88 -10.98 -0.79
C LEU A 290 -13.83 -9.79 -0.65
N LEU A 291 -13.51 -8.82 0.20
CA LEU A 291 -14.31 -7.61 0.37
C LEU A 291 -14.40 -6.80 -0.93
N ILE A 292 -13.30 -6.66 -1.67
CA ILE A 292 -13.31 -6.04 -3.01
C ILE A 292 -14.34 -6.76 -3.88
N ASN A 293 -14.19 -8.05 -4.12
CA ASN A 293 -15.11 -8.79 -5.01
C ASN A 293 -16.58 -8.77 -4.58
N THR A 294 -16.86 -8.57 -3.29
CA THR A 294 -18.23 -8.58 -2.77
C THR A 294 -18.89 -7.20 -2.78
N PHE A 295 -18.10 -6.13 -2.60
CA PHE A 295 -18.62 -4.77 -2.39
C PHE A 295 -18.18 -3.75 -3.43
N SER A 296 -17.29 -4.11 -4.35
CA SER A 296 -16.80 -3.23 -5.42
C SER A 296 -17.42 -3.55 -6.79
N VAL A 297 -18.65 -4.07 -6.83
CA VAL A 297 -19.40 -4.42 -8.06
C VAL A 297 -20.11 -3.20 -8.61
#